data_AF-A0A4Y2VYJ8-F1
#
_entry.id   AF-A0A4Y2VYJ8-F1
#
_cell.length_a   1.000
_cell.length_b   1.000
_cell.length_c   1.000
_cell.angle_alpha   90.00
_cell.angle_beta   90.00
_cell.angle_gamma   90.00
#
_symmetry.space_group_name_H-M   'P 1'
#
loop_
_entity.id
_entity.type
_entity.pdbx_description
1 polymer ?
#
loop_
_entity_poly.entity_id
_entity_poly.type
_entity_poly.pdbx_seq_one_letter_code
_entity_poly.pdbx_strand_id
1 'polypeptide(L)'
;MIDKFEESDSFDVKCGRGRKAISSTSVRDVATALQEASSSALGTCSTQGISRTLDIPVSTVRKNLRNIMQCYPFKITHVQELVPTDLPKLEARMEVNSTWPWNILWTHKLHFHLQGSINTQNCRI
;
A
#
# COMPACT_ATOMS: atom_id res chain seq x y z
N MET A 1 13.58 -29.92 -28.84
CA MET A 1 12.60 -29.31 -27.89
C MET A 1 11.19 -29.50 -28.40
N ILE A 2 10.97 -29.41 -29.71
CA ILE A 2 9.71 -29.69 -30.40
C ILE A 2 9.38 -31.20 -30.39
N ASP A 3 10.38 -32.09 -30.51
CA ASP A 3 10.16 -33.56 -30.55
C ASP A 3 9.44 -34.10 -29.29
N LYS A 4 9.74 -33.53 -28.12
CA LYS A 4 9.06 -33.89 -26.86
C LYS A 4 7.59 -33.51 -26.83
N PHE A 5 7.20 -32.47 -27.56
CA PHE A 5 5.81 -32.02 -27.66
C PHE A 5 5.01 -32.89 -28.62
N GLU A 6 5.59 -33.25 -29.78
CA GLU A 6 4.93 -34.17 -30.74
C GLU A 6 4.73 -35.58 -30.17
N GLU A 7 5.65 -36.08 -29.34
CA GLU A 7 5.54 -37.43 -28.76
C GLU A 7 4.46 -37.52 -27.67
N SER A 8 4.23 -36.43 -26.93
CA SER A 8 3.35 -36.47 -25.76
C SER A 8 2.00 -35.81 -25.95
N ASP A 9 1.81 -35.00 -27.01
CA ASP A 9 0.57 -34.28 -27.37
C ASP A 9 -0.18 -33.65 -26.17
N SER A 10 0.58 -33.35 -25.11
CA SER A 10 0.05 -33.08 -23.79
C SER A 10 0.56 -31.73 -23.32
N PHE A 11 -0.39 -30.80 -23.26
CA PHE A 11 -0.25 -29.56 -22.51
C PHE A 11 -0.53 -29.73 -21.02
N ASP A 12 -0.63 -30.97 -20.52
CA ASP A 12 -1.00 -31.21 -19.13
C ASP A 12 0.05 -30.57 -18.21
N VAL A 13 -0.33 -29.42 -17.64
CA VAL A 13 0.44 -28.72 -16.64
C VAL A 13 0.47 -29.68 -15.45
N LYS A 14 1.59 -30.41 -15.33
CA LYS A 14 1.84 -31.24 -14.15
C LYS A 14 1.51 -30.40 -12.94
N CYS A 15 0.61 -30.89 -12.09
CA CYS A 15 0.21 -30.20 -10.87
C CYS A 15 1.47 -29.82 -10.11
N GLY A 16 1.84 -28.54 -10.18
CA GLY A 16 3.02 -28.04 -9.50
C GLY A 16 2.87 -28.27 -8.01
N ARG A 17 3.97 -28.27 -7.26
CA ARG A 17 3.93 -28.25 -5.79
C ARG A 17 3.28 -26.93 -5.36
N GLY A 18 1.95 -26.92 -5.34
CA GLY A 18 1.13 -25.73 -5.20
C GLY A 18 1.46 -24.96 -3.93
N ARG A 19 1.19 -23.66 -3.94
CA ARG A 19 1.25 -22.87 -2.70
C ARG A 19 0.14 -23.35 -1.78
N LYS A 20 0.46 -23.58 -0.50
CA LYS A 20 -0.56 -23.89 0.51
C LYS A 20 -1.57 -22.74 0.58
N ALA A 21 -2.85 -23.11 0.64
CA ALA A 21 -3.93 -22.15 0.85
C ALA A 21 -3.71 -21.39 2.15
N ILE A 22 -4.04 -20.10 2.13
CA ILE A 22 -3.99 -19.26 3.33
C ILE A 22 -5.23 -19.59 4.16
N SER A 23 -5.04 -19.84 5.46
CA SER A 23 -6.14 -20.08 6.38
C SER A 23 -6.99 -18.82 6.55
N SER A 24 -8.29 -18.92 6.31
CA SER A 24 -9.25 -17.82 6.49
C SER A 24 -9.29 -17.32 7.95
N THR A 25 -9.07 -18.22 8.93
CA THR A 25 -8.94 -17.87 10.35
C THR A 25 -7.79 -16.89 10.55
N SER A 26 -6.61 -17.19 10.00
CA SER A 26 -5.43 -16.32 10.11
C SER A 26 -5.60 -14.95 9.46
N VAL A 27 -6.48 -14.82 8.46
CA VAL A 27 -6.80 -13.54 7.83
C VAL A 27 -7.65 -12.70 8.76
N ARG A 28 -8.71 -13.29 9.33
CA ARG A 28 -9.61 -12.61 10.26
C ARG A 28 -8.85 -12.13 11.49
N ASP A 29 -8.02 -12.98 12.08
CA ASP A 29 -7.28 -12.63 13.30
C ASP A 29 -6.29 -11.49 13.07
N VAL A 30 -5.59 -11.50 11.92
CA VAL A 30 -4.69 -10.41 11.52
C VAL A 30 -5.46 -9.11 11.29
N ALA A 31 -6.66 -9.16 10.71
CA ALA A 31 -7.49 -7.99 10.49
C ALA A 31 -7.97 -7.36 11.80
N THR A 32 -8.42 -8.18 12.75
CA THR A 32 -8.84 -7.71 14.08
C THR A 32 -7.67 -7.10 14.84
N ALA A 33 -6.53 -7.78 14.89
CA ALA A 33 -5.33 -7.27 15.58
C ALA A 33 -4.80 -5.97 14.94
N LEU A 34 -4.91 -5.84 13.61
CA LEU A 34 -4.56 -4.60 12.91
C LEU A 34 -5.49 -3.45 13.33
N GLN A 35 -6.80 -3.70 13.39
CA GLN A 35 -7.79 -2.71 13.77
C GLN A 35 -7.55 -2.23 15.20
N GLU A 36 -7.41 -3.16 16.16
CA GLU A 36 -7.16 -2.85 17.57
C GLU A 36 -5.85 -2.07 17.75
N ALA A 37 -4.77 -2.49 17.09
CA ALA A 37 -3.49 -1.79 17.18
C ALA A 37 -3.55 -0.39 16.54
N SER A 38 -4.32 -0.20 15.48
CA SER A 38 -4.48 1.10 14.81
C SER A 38 -5.34 2.08 15.60
N SER A 39 -6.27 1.58 16.43
CA SER A 39 -7.07 2.41 17.35
C SER A 39 -6.30 2.86 18.60
N SER A 40 -5.04 2.46 18.77
CA SER A 40 -4.20 2.90 19.88
C SER A 40 -3.70 4.35 19.71
N ALA A 41 -3.35 5.02 20.81
CA ALA A 41 -2.98 6.43 20.85
C ALA A 41 -1.81 6.83 19.90
N LEU A 42 -0.99 5.86 19.48
CA LEU A 42 0.12 6.09 18.55
C LEU A 42 -0.28 5.92 17.08
N GLY A 43 -1.42 5.30 16.77
CA GLY A 43 -1.88 5.04 15.39
C GLY A 43 -0.95 4.16 14.55
N THR A 44 0.16 3.67 15.11
CA THR A 44 1.16 2.86 14.43
C THR A 44 1.04 1.40 14.82
N CYS A 45 0.71 0.55 13.86
CA CYS A 45 0.80 -0.90 14.01
C CYS A 45 2.12 -1.41 13.41
N SER A 46 2.79 -2.35 14.09
CA SER A 46 3.92 -3.08 13.52
C SER A 46 3.53 -4.52 13.18
N THR A 47 3.98 -5.00 12.02
CA THR A 47 3.82 -6.41 11.62
C THR A 47 4.40 -7.36 12.66
N GLN A 48 5.49 -6.96 13.32
CA GLN A 48 6.14 -7.75 14.37
C GLN A 48 5.30 -7.79 15.65
N GLY A 49 4.63 -6.69 16.00
CA GLY A 49 3.67 -6.65 17.11
C GLY A 49 2.54 -7.64 16.89
N ILE A 50 1.87 -7.56 15.73
CA ILE A 50 0.77 -8.48 15.37
C ILE A 50 1.24 -9.94 15.40
N SER A 51 2.43 -10.22 14.87
CA SER A 51 3.03 -11.56 14.87
C SER A 51 3.23 -12.13 16.29
N ARG A 52 3.68 -11.31 17.24
CA ARG A 52 3.83 -11.71 18.66
C ARG A 52 2.49 -11.94 19.35
N THR A 53 1.51 -11.08 19.10
CA THR A 53 0.17 -11.20 19.70
C THR A 53 -0.55 -12.47 19.25
N LEU A 54 -0.42 -12.82 17.97
CA LEU A 54 -1.12 -13.96 17.37
C LEU A 54 -0.28 -15.25 17.32
N ASP A 55 0.97 -15.21 17.79
CA ASP A 55 1.95 -16.30 17.69
C ASP A 55 2.05 -16.93 16.27
N ILE A 56 2.05 -16.08 15.25
CA ILE A 56 2.16 -16.49 13.84
C ILE A 56 3.39 -15.89 13.18
N PRO A 57 4.00 -16.55 12.17
CA PRO A 57 5.16 -16.01 11.49
C PRO A 57 4.89 -14.63 10.85
N VAL A 58 5.83 -13.70 10.99
CA VAL A 58 5.80 -12.36 10.37
C VAL A 58 5.54 -12.43 8.86
N SER A 59 6.05 -13.47 8.18
CA SER A 59 5.83 -13.67 6.75
C SER A 59 4.36 -13.93 6.38
N THR A 60 3.59 -14.59 7.27
CA THR A 60 2.15 -14.80 7.11
C THR A 60 1.40 -13.49 7.29
N VAL A 61 1.73 -12.71 8.31
CA VAL A 61 1.14 -11.38 8.54
C VAL A 61 1.38 -10.47 7.32
N ARG A 62 2.61 -10.42 6.78
CA ARG A 62 2.92 -9.63 5.57
C ARG A 62 2.14 -10.10 4.33
N LYS A 63 1.98 -11.41 4.15
CA LYS A 63 1.20 -11.96 3.03
C LYS A 63 -0.28 -11.62 3.16
N ASN A 64 -0.85 -11.72 4.36
CA ASN A 64 -2.24 -11.37 4.61
C ASN A 64 -2.47 -9.87 4.36
N LEU A 65 -1.60 -9.02 4.90
CA LEU A 65 -1.68 -7.57 4.69
C LEU A 65 -1.61 -7.19 3.21
N ARG A 66 -0.63 -7.72 2.46
CA ARG A 66 -0.44 -7.33 1.04
C ARG A 66 -1.39 -8.01 0.07
N ASN A 67 -1.55 -9.33 0.17
CA ASN A 67 -2.22 -10.11 -0.87
C ASN A 67 -3.73 -10.20 -0.66
N ILE A 68 -4.20 -10.08 0.59
CA ILE A 68 -5.61 -10.27 0.94
C ILE A 68 -6.24 -8.95 1.35
N MET A 69 -5.61 -8.23 2.27
CA MET A 69 -6.15 -6.97 2.79
C MET A 69 -5.76 -5.74 1.95
N GLN A 70 -4.85 -5.90 0.97
CA GLN A 70 -4.33 -4.81 0.13
C GLN A 70 -3.75 -3.62 0.93
N CYS A 71 -3.29 -3.87 2.16
CA CYS A 71 -2.63 -2.89 3.01
C CYS A 71 -1.13 -2.85 2.67
N TYR A 72 -0.74 -1.84 1.90
CA TYR A 72 0.67 -1.61 1.55
C TYR A 72 1.30 -0.64 2.54
N PRO A 73 2.51 -0.93 3.06
CA PRO A 73 3.21 0.02 3.89
C PRO A 73 3.65 1.20 3.03
N PHE A 74 2.95 2.32 3.13
CA PHE A 74 3.38 3.61 2.60
C PHE A 74 4.03 4.42 3.72
N LYS A 75 5.16 5.05 3.41
CA LYS A 75 5.79 6.02 4.32
C LYS A 75 5.13 7.37 4.05
N ILE A 76 4.17 7.75 4.87
CA ILE A 76 3.72 9.15 4.91
C ILE A 76 4.75 9.89 5.75
N THR A 77 5.60 10.68 5.09
CA THR A 77 6.40 11.70 5.77
C THR A 77 5.48 12.87 6.06
N HIS A 78 5.19 13.10 7.34
CA HIS A 78 4.44 14.27 7.77
C HIS A 78 5.33 15.51 7.62
N VAL A 79 5.01 16.35 6.62
CA VAL A 79 5.85 17.52 6.29
C VAL A 79 5.56 18.68 7.23
N GLN A 80 4.34 18.81 7.77
CA GLN A 80 3.94 19.87 8.70
C GLN A 80 2.82 19.39 9.63
N GLU A 81 2.92 19.72 10.91
CA GLU A 81 1.85 19.51 11.91
C GLU A 81 0.89 20.69 11.89
N LEU A 82 -0.39 20.40 11.64
CA LEU A 82 -1.44 21.42 11.66
C LEU A 82 -1.66 21.87 13.10
N VAL A 83 -1.39 23.14 13.38
CA VAL A 83 -1.68 23.73 14.68
C VAL A 83 -3.19 23.99 14.76
N PRO A 84 -3.87 23.77 15.91
CA PRO A 84 -5.31 24.03 16.04
C PRO A 84 -5.76 25.45 15.65
N THR A 85 -4.83 26.42 15.67
CA THR A 85 -5.04 27.79 15.20
C THR A 85 -5.16 27.91 13.67
N ASP A 86 -4.62 26.96 12.92
CA ASP A 86 -4.67 26.93 11.45
C ASP A 86 -5.97 26.32 10.91
N LEU A 87 -6.67 25.52 11.73
CA LEU A 87 -7.94 24.87 11.40
C LEU A 87 -9.02 25.87 10.89
N PRO A 88 -9.35 26.96 11.60
CA PRO A 88 -10.35 27.91 11.12
C PRO A 88 -9.92 28.65 9.85
N LYS A 89 -8.62 28.72 9.55
CA LYS A 89 -8.08 29.38 8.36
C LYS A 89 -8.14 28.49 7.12
N LEU A 90 -8.19 27.16 7.31
CA LEU A 90 -8.36 26.15 6.27
C LEU A 90 -9.84 25.85 5.98
N GLU A 91 -10.69 25.93 7.00
CA GLU A 91 -12.14 25.70 6.86
C GLU A 91 -12.90 26.94 6.37
N ALA A 92 -12.41 28.15 6.69
CA ALA A 92 -13.04 29.38 6.26
C ALA A 92 -12.47 29.85 4.90
N ARG A 93 -12.97 29.24 3.80
CA ARG A 93 -13.26 29.88 2.50
C ARG A 93 -13.39 28.85 1.37
N MET A 94 -14.59 28.27 1.19
CA MET A 94 -15.02 27.83 -0.14
C MET A 94 -16.55 27.67 -0.21
N GLU A 95 -17.28 28.71 -0.62
CA GLU A 95 -18.63 28.53 -1.17
C GLU A 95 -18.45 28.00 -2.59
N VAL A 96 -18.43 26.67 -2.71
CA VAL A 96 -18.15 25.98 -3.98
C VAL A 96 -19.35 26.11 -4.89
N ASN A 97 -19.38 27.13 -5.74
CA ASN A 97 -20.19 27.05 -6.95
C ASN A 97 -19.70 25.83 -7.78
N SER A 98 -20.62 24.98 -8.23
CA SER A 98 -20.33 23.72 -8.93
C SER A 98 -19.58 23.89 -10.26
N THR A 99 -19.46 25.12 -10.77
CA THR A 99 -18.65 25.47 -11.95
C THR A 99 -17.21 25.86 -11.62
N TRP A 100 -16.86 26.05 -10.35
CA TRP A 100 -15.57 26.60 -9.95
C TRP A 100 -14.36 25.64 -10.09
N PRO A 101 -14.46 24.33 -9.79
CA PRO A 101 -13.33 23.40 -9.89
C PRO A 101 -12.74 23.27 -11.31
N TRP A 102 -13.57 23.46 -12.34
CA TRP A 102 -13.18 23.31 -13.75
C TRP A 102 -12.48 24.53 -14.33
N ASN A 103 -12.55 25.69 -13.65
CA ASN A 103 -12.00 26.95 -14.13
C ASN A 103 -10.65 27.32 -13.47
N ILE A 104 -10.14 26.50 -12.55
CA ILE A 104 -8.85 26.75 -11.90
C ILE A 104 -7.75 25.97 -12.64
N LEU A 105 -6.94 26.69 -13.41
CA LEU A 105 -5.69 26.16 -13.93
C LEU A 105 -4.66 26.17 -12.79
N TRP A 106 -4.32 25.01 -12.23
CA TRP A 106 -3.29 24.91 -11.20
C TRP A 106 -1.90 24.98 -11.82
N THR A 107 -1.09 25.96 -11.42
CA THR A 107 0.35 26.00 -11.71
C THR A 107 1.11 25.86 -10.41
N HIS A 108 1.71 24.68 -10.19
CA HIS A 108 2.65 24.48 -9.09
C HIS A 108 4.06 24.72 -9.64
N LYS A 109 4.79 25.67 -9.05
CA LYS A 109 6.18 25.93 -9.42
C LYS A 109 7.08 25.03 -8.59
N LEU A 110 7.61 23.97 -9.21
CA LEU A 110 8.63 23.14 -8.60
C LEU A 110 10.01 23.71 -8.94
N HIS A 111 10.81 23.96 -7.90
CA HIS A 111 12.21 24.32 -8.06
C HIS A 111 13.01 23.04 -8.29
N PHE A 112 13.38 22.78 -9.55
CA PHE A 112 14.32 21.72 -9.89
C PHE A 112 15.74 22.27 -9.88
N HIS A 113 16.63 21.63 -9.11
CA HIS A 113 18.06 21.94 -9.14
C HIS A 113 18.70 21.22 -10.33
N LEU A 114 19.18 21.97 -11.34
CA LEU A 114 19.79 21.40 -12.56
C LEU A 114 21.16 20.72 -12.34
N GLN A 115 21.66 20.70 -11.10
CA GLN A 115 22.99 20.17 -10.75
C GLN A 115 22.95 18.75 -10.15
N GLY A 116 21.80 18.07 -10.18
CA GLY A 116 21.67 16.69 -9.73
C GLY A 116 21.72 15.72 -10.91
N SER A 117 22.53 14.66 -10.80
CA SER A 117 22.49 13.55 -11.77
C SER A 117 21.08 12.93 -11.80
N ILE A 118 20.42 13.00 -12.95
CA ILE A 118 19.09 12.40 -13.15
C ILE A 118 19.26 10.88 -13.07
N ASN A 119 18.55 10.26 -12.13
CA ASN A 119 18.48 8.81 -12.03
C ASN A 119 17.70 8.26 -13.24
N THR A 120 18.42 7.69 -14.20
CA THR A 120 17.88 7.13 -15.44
C THR A 120 17.09 5.82 -15.25
N GLN A 121 17.04 5.24 -14.04
CA GLN A 121 16.27 4.01 -13.80
C GLN A 121 14.75 4.22 -13.75
N ASN A 122 14.26 5.45 -13.58
CA ASN A 122 12.82 5.71 -13.43
C ASN A 122 12.19 6.45 -14.63
N CYS A 123 12.97 6.71 -15.68
CA CYS A 123 12.45 7.27 -16.93
C CYS A 123 12.15 6.12 -17.91
N ARG A 124 10.93 5.59 -17.88
CA ARG A 124 10.37 4.85 -19.02
C ARG A 124 9.31 5.74 -19.68
N ILE A 125 9.47 5.94 -20.98
CA ILE A 125 8.50 6.60 -21.88
C ILE A 125 7.24 5.75 -21.94
#